data_AF-A0A8H6R088-F1
#
_entry.id   AF-A0A8H6R088-F1
#
_cell.length_a   1.000
_cell.length_b   1.000
_cell.length_c   1.000
_cell.angle_alpha   90.00
_cell.angle_beta   90.00
_cell.angle_gamma   90.00
#
_symmetry.space_group_name_H-M   'P 1'
#
loop_
_entity.id
_entity.type
_entity.pdbx_description
1 polymer ?
#
loop_
_entity_poly.entity_id
_entity_poly.type
_entity_poly.pdbx_seq_one_letter_code
_entity_poly.pdbx_strand_id
1 'polypeptide(L)'
;MAELSSDDIGDIEAWASMESLYDKAIQSPSEITQDEKHAILEWPSLEQMEETSQKYVGKSLQDLFHTAANDPLALTNDRRKRMVARRDLWNKWQQARASVLSPDELKAVENVQEVFLEKQTAHAEPILKAAQRSRTHPPDWVQRILDREGKAWGYVIYRPSTVHEDEGTKQAWRACWDNFNELLSFHPVMVIGGEEIQDSKTIDFVDYEPEMGEVDQLRKDFRDRRDKGGLKPGVLSNVFIIVPTECRDTYLREDRYAWAWAIDPDWSLPGPDANGYDGRVKVTWAQLFNKFYDLLSTKKVTLKDIWEEFHEVNEKSPEPLPGWLSTKLPKVVWPDN
;
A
#
# COMPACT_ATOMS: atom_id res chain seq x y z
N MET A 1 20.44 -8.40 9.77
CA MET A 1 20.78 -9.05 8.49
C MET A 1 19.62 -9.96 8.18
N ALA A 2 18.73 -9.54 7.29
CA ALA A 2 17.59 -10.35 6.88
C ALA A 2 18.09 -11.44 5.92
N GLU A 3 17.72 -12.69 6.17
CA GLU A 3 17.94 -13.80 5.24
C GLU A 3 16.90 -13.67 4.12
N LEU A 4 17.40 -13.64 2.89
CA LEU A 4 16.62 -13.55 1.64
C LEU A 4 15.77 -14.83 1.48
N SER A 5 14.52 -14.71 1.03
CA SER A 5 13.66 -15.88 0.79
C SER A 5 14.19 -16.76 -0.35
N SER A 6 13.75 -18.01 -0.50
CA SER A 6 14.25 -18.87 -1.61
C SER A 6 13.88 -18.34 -3.01
N ASP A 7 12.80 -17.57 -3.12
CA ASP A 7 12.40 -16.89 -4.36
C ASP A 7 13.26 -15.63 -4.57
N ASP A 8 13.63 -14.91 -3.50
CA ASP A 8 14.59 -13.77 -3.59
C ASP A 8 16.01 -14.24 -3.86
N ILE A 9 16.42 -15.39 -3.31
CA ILE A 9 17.69 -16.05 -3.65
C ILE A 9 17.65 -16.45 -5.12
N GLY A 10 16.52 -16.95 -5.62
CA GLY A 10 16.32 -17.25 -7.05
C GLY A 10 16.43 -16.01 -7.95
N ASP A 11 15.78 -14.91 -7.60
CA ASP A 11 15.83 -13.64 -8.36
C ASP A 11 17.18 -12.91 -8.22
N ILE A 12 17.85 -13.01 -7.07
CA ILE A 12 19.19 -12.45 -6.83
C ILE A 12 20.26 -13.27 -7.54
N GLU A 13 20.16 -14.59 -7.52
CA GLU A 13 21.03 -15.48 -8.32
C GLU A 13 20.79 -15.26 -9.81
N ALA A 14 19.53 -15.02 -10.24
CA ALA A 14 19.22 -14.64 -11.60
C ALA A 14 19.87 -13.29 -11.98
N TRP A 15 19.77 -12.25 -11.14
CA TRP A 15 20.43 -10.95 -11.37
C TRP A 15 21.96 -11.05 -11.34
N ALA A 16 22.53 -11.86 -10.45
CA ALA A 16 23.97 -12.11 -10.38
C ALA A 16 24.45 -12.86 -11.63
N SER A 17 23.64 -13.80 -12.15
CA SER A 17 23.95 -14.48 -13.42
C SER A 17 23.94 -13.53 -14.62
N MET A 18 23.17 -12.44 -14.54
CA MET A 18 23.12 -11.39 -15.57
C MET A 18 24.26 -10.36 -15.46
N GLU A 19 25.07 -10.36 -14.39
CA GLU A 19 26.15 -9.39 -14.22
C GLU A 19 27.17 -9.45 -15.36
N SER A 20 27.54 -10.65 -15.79
CA SER A 20 28.42 -10.86 -16.96
C SER A 20 27.82 -10.32 -18.26
N LEU A 21 26.49 -10.39 -18.39
CA LEU A 21 25.76 -9.88 -19.54
C LEU A 21 25.68 -8.35 -19.52
N TYR A 22 25.55 -7.75 -18.33
CA TYR A 22 25.66 -6.30 -18.15
C TYR A 22 27.07 -5.80 -18.46
N ASP A 23 28.11 -6.48 -17.99
CA ASP A 23 29.50 -6.10 -18.29
C ASP A 23 29.79 -6.21 -19.78
N LYS A 24 29.29 -7.28 -20.44
CA LYS A 24 29.35 -7.43 -21.91
C LYS A 24 28.66 -6.27 -22.61
N ALA A 25 27.47 -5.87 -22.15
CA ALA A 25 26.71 -4.78 -22.74
C ALA A 25 27.38 -3.41 -22.57
N ILE A 26 28.11 -3.21 -21.48
CA ILE A 26 28.87 -1.98 -21.22
C ILE A 26 30.14 -1.92 -22.06
N GLN A 27 30.88 -3.03 -22.15
CA GLN A 27 32.19 -3.08 -22.79
C GLN A 27 32.11 -3.23 -24.31
N SER A 28 31.15 -4.01 -24.79
CA SER A 28 30.99 -4.40 -26.20
C SER A 28 29.53 -4.35 -26.64
N PRO A 29 28.87 -3.17 -26.63
CA PRO A 29 27.44 -3.05 -26.92
C PRO A 29 27.05 -3.54 -28.33
N SER A 30 27.95 -3.44 -29.32
CA SER A 30 27.71 -3.94 -30.68
C SER A 30 27.68 -5.46 -30.79
N GLU A 31 28.12 -6.18 -29.76
CA GLU A 31 28.14 -7.66 -29.72
C GLU A 31 26.95 -8.24 -28.93
N ILE A 32 26.05 -7.39 -28.45
CA ILE A 32 24.81 -7.81 -27.78
C ILE A 32 23.81 -8.26 -28.83
N THR A 33 23.34 -9.50 -28.69
CA THR A 33 22.28 -10.06 -29.51
C THR A 33 20.91 -9.51 -29.09
N GLN A 34 19.90 -9.68 -29.94
CA GLN A 34 18.55 -9.20 -29.64
C GLN A 34 17.94 -9.91 -28.41
N ASP A 35 18.17 -11.22 -28.25
CA ASP A 35 17.67 -11.98 -27.10
C ASP A 35 18.39 -11.55 -25.81
N GLU A 36 19.70 -11.30 -25.88
CA GLU A 36 20.47 -10.73 -24.78
C GLU A 36 19.98 -9.32 -24.42
N LYS A 37 19.64 -8.49 -25.42
CA LYS A 37 19.04 -7.17 -25.20
C LYS A 37 17.69 -7.29 -24.47
N HIS A 38 16.84 -8.23 -24.87
CA HIS A 38 15.56 -8.46 -24.21
C HIS A 38 15.74 -8.97 -22.79
N ALA A 39 16.70 -9.87 -22.55
CA ALA A 39 17.06 -10.32 -21.22
C ALA A 39 17.52 -9.15 -20.33
N ILE A 40 18.46 -8.31 -20.81
CA ILE A 40 18.96 -7.13 -20.07
C ILE A 40 17.84 -6.15 -19.71
N LEU A 41 16.87 -5.95 -20.61
CA LEU A 41 15.76 -5.02 -20.42
C LEU A 41 14.55 -5.62 -19.69
N GLU A 42 14.63 -6.93 -19.39
CA GLU A 42 13.53 -7.77 -18.91
C GLU A 42 12.28 -7.63 -19.79
N TRP A 43 12.50 -7.58 -21.10
CA TRP A 43 11.44 -7.58 -22.08
C TRP A 43 11.01 -9.02 -22.38
N PRO A 44 9.70 -9.27 -22.59
CA PRO A 44 9.24 -10.53 -23.16
C PRO A 44 9.93 -10.80 -24.51
N SER A 45 9.79 -12.02 -25.05
CA SER A 45 10.32 -12.28 -26.38
C SER A 45 9.70 -11.32 -27.40
N LEU A 46 10.41 -11.04 -28.51
CA LEU A 46 9.90 -10.15 -29.55
C LEU A 46 8.53 -10.61 -30.06
N GLU A 47 8.37 -11.92 -30.25
CA GLU A 47 7.11 -12.55 -30.66
C GLU A 47 5.99 -12.29 -29.64
N GLN A 48 6.25 -12.47 -28.34
CA GLN A 48 5.27 -12.19 -27.29
C GLN A 48 4.91 -10.71 -27.20
N MET A 49 5.89 -9.82 -27.36
CA MET A 49 5.65 -8.38 -27.36
C MET A 49 4.83 -7.95 -28.57
N GLU A 50 5.11 -8.49 -29.76
CA GLU A 50 4.34 -8.23 -30.98
C GLU A 50 2.91 -8.76 -30.86
N GLU A 51 2.74 -10.01 -30.40
CA GLU A 51 1.43 -10.62 -30.17
C GLU A 51 0.61 -9.81 -29.16
N THR A 52 1.22 -9.42 -28.04
CA THR A 52 0.56 -8.64 -26.98
C THR A 52 0.19 -7.24 -27.47
N SER A 53 1.11 -6.57 -28.18
CA SER A 53 0.88 -5.23 -28.74
C SER A 53 -0.26 -5.24 -29.75
N GLN A 54 -0.26 -6.23 -30.65
CA GLN A 54 -1.31 -6.39 -31.64
C GLN A 54 -2.65 -6.75 -31.00
N LYS A 55 -2.66 -7.64 -30.00
CA LYS A 55 -3.88 -8.09 -29.32
C LYS A 55 -4.55 -6.98 -28.50
N TYR A 56 -3.78 -6.20 -27.73
CA TYR A 56 -4.34 -5.26 -26.76
C TYR A 56 -4.36 -3.81 -27.24
N VAL A 57 -3.46 -3.44 -28.16
CA VAL A 57 -3.35 -2.06 -28.66
C VAL A 57 -3.67 -1.96 -30.15
N GLY A 58 -3.73 -3.08 -30.87
CA GLY A 58 -4.03 -3.10 -32.31
C GLY A 58 -2.95 -2.47 -33.18
N LYS A 59 -1.73 -2.34 -32.65
CA LYS A 59 -0.58 -1.72 -33.30
C LYS A 59 0.62 -2.66 -33.25
N SER A 60 1.51 -2.51 -34.22
CA SER A 60 2.81 -3.18 -34.19
C SER A 60 3.67 -2.65 -33.04
N LEU A 61 4.64 -3.45 -32.59
CA LEU A 61 5.59 -3.01 -31.57
C LEU A 61 6.40 -1.79 -32.04
N GLN A 62 6.72 -1.75 -33.34
CA GLN A 62 7.45 -0.63 -33.94
C GLN A 62 6.61 0.66 -33.96
N ASP A 63 5.31 0.56 -34.26
CA ASP A 63 4.40 1.71 -34.18
C ASP A 63 4.21 2.19 -32.75
N LEU A 64 4.26 1.29 -31.77
CA LEU A 64 4.23 1.66 -30.35
C LEU A 64 5.50 2.39 -29.95
N PHE A 65 6.69 1.93 -30.37
CA PHE A 65 7.94 2.67 -30.14
C PHE A 65 7.94 4.03 -30.82
N HIS A 66 7.45 4.11 -32.06
CA HIS A 66 7.32 5.37 -32.78
C HIS A 66 6.31 6.31 -32.10
N THR A 67 5.18 5.77 -31.62
CA THR A 67 4.19 6.54 -30.84
C THR A 67 4.80 6.98 -29.51
N ALA A 68 5.53 6.13 -28.79
CA ALA A 68 6.19 6.50 -27.54
C ALA A 68 7.25 7.60 -27.73
N ALA A 69 8.02 7.54 -28.84
CA ALA A 69 9.05 8.51 -29.15
C ALA A 69 8.48 9.90 -29.52
N ASN A 70 7.32 9.94 -30.19
CA ASN A 70 6.77 11.16 -30.80
C ASN A 70 5.49 11.69 -30.14
N ASP A 71 4.70 10.83 -29.52
CA ASP A 71 3.46 11.13 -28.79
C ASP A 71 3.35 10.27 -27.50
N PRO A 72 4.27 10.48 -26.54
CA PRO A 72 4.33 9.71 -25.30
C PRO A 72 3.06 9.82 -24.44
N LEU A 73 2.21 10.85 -24.68
CA LEU A 73 0.93 11.05 -24.00
C LEU A 73 -0.08 9.92 -24.27
N ALA A 74 0.14 9.08 -25.28
CA ALA A 74 -0.73 7.95 -25.58
C ALA A 74 -0.51 6.71 -24.68
N LEU A 75 0.55 6.68 -23.85
CA LEU A 75 0.95 5.47 -23.13
C LEU A 75 1.02 5.71 -21.61
N THR A 76 0.65 4.72 -20.80
CA THR A 76 0.77 4.74 -19.33
C THR A 76 1.30 3.39 -18.85
N ASN A 77 2.33 3.37 -18.00
CA ASN A 77 2.61 2.20 -17.16
C ASN A 77 3.54 2.48 -15.96
N ASP A 78 3.45 1.61 -14.95
CA ASP A 78 4.04 1.73 -13.61
C ASP A 78 5.20 0.73 -13.39
N ARG A 79 6.37 1.20 -12.94
CA ARG A 79 7.59 0.38 -12.70
C ARG A 79 8.32 0.74 -11.39
N ARG A 80 7.70 1.53 -10.51
CA ARG A 80 8.36 2.26 -9.41
C ARG A 80 8.84 1.37 -8.24
N LYS A 81 8.31 0.15 -8.08
CA LYS A 81 8.57 -0.69 -6.88
C LYS A 81 10.01 -1.22 -6.75
N ARG A 82 10.79 -1.33 -7.84
CA ARG A 82 12.10 -2.04 -7.87
C ARG A 82 13.33 -1.19 -7.51
N MET A 83 13.19 0.15 -7.43
CA MET A 83 14.32 1.09 -7.34
C MET A 83 15.01 1.17 -5.96
N VAL A 84 14.45 0.58 -4.90
CA VAL A 84 14.81 0.93 -3.51
C VAL A 84 15.83 -0.02 -2.86
N ALA A 85 15.97 -1.27 -3.31
CA ALA A 85 16.71 -2.31 -2.57
C ALA A 85 18.24 -2.42 -2.89
N ARG A 86 18.69 -2.13 -4.13
CA ARG A 86 20.11 -2.27 -4.56
C ARG A 86 20.55 -1.16 -5.51
N ARG A 87 21.00 -0.04 -4.94
CA ARG A 87 21.36 1.19 -5.69
C ARG A 87 22.56 1.02 -6.63
N ASP A 88 23.47 0.10 -6.30
CA ASP A 88 24.62 -0.29 -7.11
C ASP A 88 24.20 -1.02 -8.40
N LEU A 89 23.33 -2.02 -8.27
CA LEU A 89 22.81 -2.78 -9.41
C LEU A 89 21.86 -1.93 -10.27
N TRP A 90 21.09 -1.03 -9.67
CA TRP A 90 20.31 -0.04 -10.41
C TRP A 90 21.18 0.83 -11.30
N ASN A 91 22.33 1.32 -10.79
CA ASN A 91 23.24 2.13 -11.59
C ASN A 91 23.88 1.34 -12.73
N LYS A 92 24.28 0.08 -12.49
CA LYS A 92 24.78 -0.82 -13.55
C LYS A 92 23.71 -1.12 -14.60
N TRP A 93 22.49 -1.40 -14.16
CA TRP A 93 21.35 -1.63 -15.06
C TRP A 93 21.05 -0.39 -15.91
N GLN A 94 21.09 0.82 -15.35
CA GLN A 94 20.93 2.06 -16.11
C GLN A 94 22.03 2.24 -17.17
N GLN A 95 23.28 1.91 -16.84
CA GLN A 95 24.40 1.97 -17.79
C GLN A 95 24.26 0.94 -18.91
N ALA A 96 23.94 -0.32 -18.57
CA ALA A 96 23.71 -1.38 -19.54
C ALA A 96 22.49 -1.07 -20.44
N ARG A 97 21.41 -0.54 -19.86
CA ARG A 97 20.24 -0.09 -20.60
C ARG A 97 20.59 1.04 -21.57
N ALA A 98 21.37 2.04 -21.14
CA ALA A 98 21.77 3.14 -22.02
C ALA A 98 22.70 2.70 -23.16
N SER A 99 23.47 1.62 -22.98
CA SER A 99 24.39 1.12 -24.00
C SER A 99 23.74 0.23 -25.06
N VAL A 100 22.62 -0.43 -24.74
CA VAL A 100 21.92 -1.35 -25.66
C VAL A 100 20.70 -0.74 -26.36
N LEU A 101 20.17 0.36 -25.83
CA LEU A 101 19.08 1.08 -26.48
C LEU A 101 19.63 1.93 -27.64
N SER A 102 18.95 1.86 -28.77
CA SER A 102 19.16 2.84 -29.83
C SER A 102 18.77 4.24 -29.34
N PRO A 103 19.28 5.31 -29.98
CA PRO A 103 18.92 6.68 -29.60
C PRO A 103 17.41 6.93 -29.53
N ASP A 104 16.64 6.32 -30.45
CA ASP A 104 15.18 6.48 -30.51
C ASP A 104 14.48 5.70 -29.38
N GLU A 105 14.92 4.49 -29.04
CA GLU A 105 14.37 3.72 -27.93
C GLU A 105 14.70 4.35 -26.57
N LEU A 106 15.93 4.87 -26.39
CA LEU A 106 16.32 5.57 -25.18
C LEU A 106 15.42 6.79 -24.95
N LYS A 107 15.27 7.62 -25.98
CA LYS A 107 14.39 8.79 -25.98
C LYS A 107 12.93 8.42 -25.70
N ALA A 108 12.44 7.32 -26.27
CA ALA A 108 11.08 6.84 -26.02
C ALA A 108 10.86 6.50 -24.54
N VAL A 109 11.82 5.84 -23.88
CA VAL A 109 11.65 5.49 -22.45
C VAL A 109 11.76 6.72 -21.55
N GLU A 110 12.66 7.66 -21.84
CA GLU A 110 12.76 8.94 -21.11
C GLU A 110 11.46 9.75 -21.22
N ASN A 111 10.93 9.89 -22.44
CA ASN A 111 9.67 10.57 -22.70
C ASN A 111 8.48 9.94 -21.97
N VAL A 112 8.39 8.60 -21.94
CA VAL A 112 7.32 7.89 -21.21
C VAL A 112 7.44 8.15 -19.70
N GLN A 113 8.65 8.21 -19.16
CA GLN A 113 8.87 8.48 -17.73
C GLN A 113 8.51 9.92 -17.36
N GLU A 114 8.88 10.89 -18.21
CA GLU A 114 8.52 12.31 -18.06
C GLU A 114 7.00 12.49 -18.13
N VAL A 115 6.35 11.94 -19.17
CA VAL A 115 4.89 12.00 -19.32
C VAL A 115 4.16 11.33 -18.16
N PHE A 116 4.65 10.20 -17.66
CA PHE A 116 4.05 9.55 -16.49
C PHE A 116 4.12 10.45 -15.26
N LEU A 117 5.28 11.08 -15.01
CA LEU A 117 5.45 12.02 -13.91
C LEU A 117 4.56 13.26 -14.09
N GLU A 118 4.50 13.82 -15.29
CA GLU A 118 3.63 14.94 -15.63
C GLU A 118 2.16 14.59 -15.46
N LYS A 119 1.70 13.44 -15.97
CA LYS A 119 0.30 12.99 -15.81
C LYS A 119 -0.03 12.68 -14.36
N GLN A 120 0.87 12.04 -13.62
CA GLN A 120 0.67 11.80 -12.19
C GLN A 120 0.60 13.12 -11.43
N THR A 121 1.47 14.07 -11.76
CA THR A 121 1.47 15.42 -11.17
C THR A 121 0.21 16.18 -11.57
N ALA A 122 -0.19 16.20 -12.83
CA ALA A 122 -1.40 16.87 -13.33
C ALA A 122 -2.70 16.20 -12.86
N HIS A 123 -2.69 14.91 -12.56
CA HIS A 123 -3.81 14.21 -11.93
C HIS A 123 -3.89 14.52 -10.43
N ALA A 124 -2.74 14.55 -9.76
CA ALA A 124 -2.64 14.91 -8.35
C ALA A 124 -2.86 16.41 -8.12
N GLU A 125 -2.46 17.29 -9.04
CA GLU A 125 -2.42 18.74 -8.85
C GLU A 125 -3.81 19.35 -8.62
N PRO A 126 -4.89 18.98 -9.32
CA PRO A 126 -6.25 19.40 -8.98
C PRO A 126 -6.67 18.93 -7.59
N ILE A 127 -6.28 17.71 -7.18
CA ILE A 127 -6.57 17.15 -5.86
C ILE A 127 -5.80 17.93 -4.77
N LEU A 128 -4.51 18.20 -5.01
CA LEU A 128 -3.63 18.97 -4.13
C LEU A 128 -4.06 20.44 -4.06
N LYS A 129 -4.38 21.07 -5.19
CA LYS A 129 -4.87 22.46 -5.27
C LYS A 129 -6.27 22.60 -4.68
N ALA A 130 -7.17 21.64 -4.91
CA ALA A 130 -8.47 21.62 -4.22
C ALA A 130 -8.25 21.48 -2.72
N ALA A 131 -7.41 20.54 -2.29
CA ALA A 131 -7.03 20.33 -0.89
C ALA A 131 -6.31 21.53 -0.26
N GLN A 132 -5.58 22.35 -1.03
CA GLN A 132 -4.93 23.58 -0.57
C GLN A 132 -5.90 24.78 -0.56
N ARG A 133 -6.80 24.89 -1.54
CA ARG A 133 -7.75 26.01 -1.66
C ARG A 133 -8.94 25.89 -0.71
N SER A 134 -9.33 24.68 -0.31
CA SER A 134 -10.58 24.44 0.43
C SER A 134 -10.42 24.40 1.95
N ARG A 135 -9.29 24.89 2.48
CA ARG A 135 -8.78 24.39 3.75
C ARG A 135 -8.25 25.54 4.62
N THR A 136 -9.19 26.31 5.17
CA THR A 136 -8.91 27.27 6.25
C THR A 136 -9.14 26.66 7.63
N HIS A 137 -9.80 25.50 7.71
CA HIS A 137 -10.14 24.82 8.97
C HIS A 137 -9.86 23.31 8.89
N PRO A 138 -9.54 22.67 10.03
CA PRO A 138 -9.48 21.22 10.14
C PRO A 138 -10.83 20.56 9.80
N PRO A 139 -10.85 19.33 9.26
CA PRO A 139 -12.10 18.58 9.10
C PRO A 139 -12.71 18.23 10.47
N ASP A 140 -14.02 17.99 10.52
CA ASP A 140 -14.78 17.77 11.77
C ASP A 140 -14.17 16.74 12.71
N TRP A 141 -13.62 15.65 12.18
CA TRP A 141 -13.00 14.62 13.02
C TRP A 141 -11.71 15.12 13.68
N VAL A 142 -10.91 15.94 13.01
CA VAL A 142 -9.71 16.56 13.57
C VAL A 142 -10.09 17.67 14.53
N GLN A 143 -11.04 18.53 14.17
CA GLN A 143 -11.51 19.59 15.05
C GLN A 143 -12.04 19.01 16.38
N ARG A 144 -12.83 17.93 16.31
CA ARG A 144 -13.30 17.20 17.51
C ARG A 144 -12.17 16.61 18.35
N ILE A 145 -11.01 16.30 17.78
CA ILE A 145 -9.83 15.86 18.54
C ILE A 145 -9.14 17.06 19.18
N LEU A 146 -8.97 18.15 18.43
CA LEU A 146 -8.33 19.39 18.90
C LEU A 146 -9.11 20.03 20.07
N ASP A 147 -10.44 19.93 20.05
CA ASP A 147 -11.32 20.48 21.09
C ASP A 147 -11.35 19.63 22.38
N ARG A 148 -10.82 18.40 22.34
CA ARG A 148 -10.78 17.51 23.52
C ARG A 148 -9.58 17.82 24.40
N GLU A 149 -9.79 17.73 25.71
CA GLU A 149 -8.70 17.70 26.68
C GLU A 149 -7.80 16.48 26.42
N GLY A 150 -6.48 16.70 26.36
CA GLY A 150 -5.49 15.67 26.05
C GLY A 150 -5.45 15.21 24.59
N LYS A 151 -6.42 15.62 23.75
CA LYS A 151 -6.48 15.34 22.29
C LYS A 151 -6.34 13.86 21.92
N ALA A 152 -6.57 12.94 22.85
CA ALA A 152 -6.32 11.52 22.62
C ALA A 152 -7.23 10.95 21.52
N TRP A 153 -6.68 10.07 20.67
CA TRP A 153 -7.44 9.39 19.61
C TRP A 153 -6.75 8.11 19.13
N GLY A 154 -7.52 7.04 18.86
CA GLY A 154 -6.95 5.84 18.25
C GLY A 154 -7.79 4.58 18.46
N TYR A 155 -7.11 3.46 18.72
CA TYR A 155 -7.71 2.11 18.67
C TYR A 155 -7.27 1.25 19.85
N VAL A 156 -8.11 0.26 20.19
CA VAL A 156 -7.64 -0.97 20.85
C VAL A 156 -7.07 -1.88 19.77
N ILE A 157 -5.86 -2.39 20.01
CA ILE A 157 -5.17 -3.30 19.10
C ILE A 157 -4.87 -4.60 19.84
N TYR A 158 -5.54 -5.67 19.44
CA TYR A 158 -5.24 -7.02 19.87
C TYR A 158 -4.09 -7.58 19.04
N ARG A 159 -3.07 -8.09 19.73
CA ARG A 159 -1.92 -8.73 19.09
C ARG A 159 -1.58 -10.05 19.78
N PRO A 160 -1.02 -11.03 19.05
CA PRO A 160 -0.63 -12.28 19.66
C PRO A 160 0.45 -12.06 20.71
N SER A 161 0.31 -12.77 21.82
CA SER A 161 1.33 -12.88 22.85
C SER A 161 2.60 -13.48 22.26
N THR A 162 3.73 -12.82 22.45
CA THR A 162 5.03 -13.30 21.96
C THR A 162 5.87 -13.94 23.07
N VAL A 163 5.28 -14.22 24.23
CA VAL A 163 6.01 -14.66 25.43
C VAL A 163 6.65 -16.04 25.21
N HIS A 164 5.90 -16.95 24.57
CA HIS A 164 6.30 -18.34 24.36
C HIS A 164 6.92 -18.63 22.99
N GLU A 165 7.06 -17.60 22.15
CA GLU A 165 7.64 -17.70 20.82
C GLU A 165 9.17 -17.88 20.87
N ASP A 166 9.73 -18.47 19.82
CA ASP A 166 11.18 -18.54 19.63
C ASP A 166 11.79 -17.14 19.36
N GLU A 167 13.11 -16.99 19.54
CA GLU A 167 13.75 -15.68 19.39
C GLU A 167 13.71 -15.12 17.96
N GLY A 168 13.70 -15.98 16.94
CA GLY A 168 13.54 -15.55 15.54
C GLY A 168 12.16 -14.94 15.32
N THR A 169 11.12 -15.62 15.80
CA THR A 169 9.74 -15.13 15.75
C THR A 169 9.55 -13.83 16.54
N LYS A 170 10.15 -13.71 17.73
CA LYS A 170 10.14 -12.45 18.50
C LYS A 170 10.83 -11.31 17.73
N GLN A 171 11.94 -11.58 17.06
CA GLN A 171 12.65 -10.58 16.26
C GLN A 171 11.81 -10.11 15.07
N ALA A 172 11.13 -11.03 14.38
CA ALA A 172 10.21 -10.69 13.31
C ALA A 172 9.05 -9.81 13.78
N TRP A 173 8.47 -10.12 14.95
CA TRP A 173 7.46 -9.26 15.57
C TRP A 173 8.00 -7.88 15.94
N ARG A 174 9.20 -7.79 16.53
CA ARG A 174 9.85 -6.49 16.81
C ARG A 174 9.98 -5.66 15.54
N ALA A 175 10.48 -6.25 14.45
CA ALA A 175 10.61 -5.55 13.17
C ALA A 175 9.26 -5.08 12.61
N CYS A 176 8.23 -5.92 12.69
CA CYS A 176 6.86 -5.54 12.31
C CYS A 176 6.37 -4.36 13.16
N TRP A 177 6.59 -4.38 14.48
CA TRP A 177 6.17 -3.30 15.38
C TRP A 177 6.97 -2.02 15.23
N ASP A 178 8.27 -2.10 14.95
CA ASP A 178 9.10 -0.93 14.68
C ASP A 178 8.57 -0.18 13.45
N ASN A 179 8.20 -0.89 12.40
CA ASN A 179 7.51 -0.31 11.25
C ASN A 179 6.14 0.30 11.62
N PHE A 180 5.43 -0.27 12.60
CA PHE A 180 4.15 0.30 13.06
C PHE A 180 4.39 1.64 13.74
N ASN A 181 5.38 1.65 14.63
CA ASN A 181 5.74 2.81 15.42
C ASN A 181 6.26 3.93 14.54
N GLU A 182 7.02 3.60 13.48
CA GLU A 182 7.37 4.56 12.43
C GLU A 182 6.11 5.14 11.78
N LEU A 183 5.15 4.30 11.38
CA LEU A 183 3.89 4.77 10.81
C LEU A 183 3.05 5.63 11.78
N LEU A 184 3.06 5.28 13.07
CA LEU A 184 2.42 6.08 14.12
C LEU A 184 3.09 7.45 14.29
N SER A 185 4.36 7.59 13.96
CA SER A 185 5.08 8.86 14.03
C SER A 185 4.68 9.82 12.91
N PHE A 186 4.10 9.34 11.81
CA PHE A 186 3.60 10.24 10.76
C PHE A 186 2.28 10.90 11.17
N HIS A 187 2.14 12.19 10.91
CA HIS A 187 0.84 12.84 10.95
C HIS A 187 -0.10 12.29 9.86
N PRO A 188 -1.42 12.40 10.02
CA PRO A 188 -2.36 12.19 8.93
C PRO A 188 -1.97 13.04 7.71
N VAL A 189 -1.63 12.37 6.63
CA VAL A 189 -1.05 13.00 5.44
C VAL A 189 -2.14 13.78 4.72
N MET A 190 -1.83 15.00 4.29
CA MET A 190 -2.78 15.87 3.59
C MET A 190 -4.07 16.11 4.39
N VAL A 191 -3.97 16.32 5.71
CA VAL A 191 -5.09 16.71 6.58
C VAL A 191 -4.69 17.94 7.41
N ILE A 192 -5.46 19.04 7.33
CA ILE A 192 -5.23 20.20 8.21
C ILE A 192 -5.50 19.83 9.66
N GLY A 193 -4.65 20.31 10.56
CA GLY A 193 -4.71 19.93 11.97
C GLY A 193 -4.04 18.57 12.25
N GLY A 194 -3.56 17.88 11.20
CA GLY A 194 -2.98 16.54 11.30
C GLY A 194 -1.67 16.53 12.10
N GLU A 195 -0.81 17.52 11.90
CA GLU A 195 0.43 17.69 12.65
C GLU A 195 0.13 17.93 14.14
N GLU A 196 -0.89 18.74 14.43
CA GLU A 196 -1.29 19.13 15.79
C GLU A 196 -1.93 18.00 16.61
N ILE A 197 -2.40 16.94 15.95
CA ILE A 197 -2.93 15.72 16.58
C ILE A 197 -1.97 14.53 16.46
N GLN A 198 -0.80 14.70 15.83
CA GLN A 198 0.11 13.59 15.55
C GLN A 198 0.53 12.86 16.83
N ASP A 199 0.94 13.62 17.85
CA ASP A 199 1.51 13.11 19.09
C ASP A 199 0.44 12.67 20.10
N SER A 200 -0.84 12.88 19.79
CA SER A 200 -1.96 12.47 20.63
C SER A 200 -2.60 11.15 20.21
N LYS A 201 -1.98 10.43 19.26
CA LYS A 201 -2.37 9.06 18.93
C LYS A 201 -2.26 8.15 20.16
N THR A 202 -3.33 7.42 20.44
CA THR A 202 -3.46 6.53 21.59
C THR A 202 -3.75 5.12 21.10
N ILE A 203 -2.82 4.21 21.40
CA ILE A 203 -2.97 2.79 21.13
C ILE A 203 -3.09 2.06 22.46
N ASP A 204 -4.12 1.22 22.58
CA ASP A 204 -4.27 0.30 23.70
C ASP A 204 -3.99 -1.11 23.23
N PHE A 205 -2.75 -1.57 23.45
CA PHE A 205 -2.34 -2.92 23.09
C PHE A 205 -2.89 -3.93 24.09
N VAL A 206 -3.50 -4.99 23.57
CA VAL A 206 -3.97 -6.12 24.35
C VAL A 206 -3.33 -7.39 23.77
N ASP A 207 -2.50 -8.04 24.56
CA ASP A 207 -1.92 -9.32 24.18
C ASP A 207 -3.00 -10.41 24.33
N TYR A 208 -3.15 -11.25 23.31
CA TYR A 208 -4.02 -12.42 23.36
C TYR A 208 -3.21 -13.68 23.07
N GLU A 209 -3.52 -14.76 23.79
CA GLU A 209 -2.96 -16.07 23.49
C GLU A 209 -3.68 -16.68 22.27
N PRO A 210 -2.99 -17.40 21.37
CA PRO A 210 -3.63 -18.05 20.23
C PRO A 210 -4.78 -18.99 20.61
N GLU A 211 -4.76 -19.55 21.83
CA GLU A 211 -5.88 -20.36 22.34
C GLU A 211 -7.13 -19.55 22.72
N MET A 212 -7.02 -18.21 22.86
CA MET A 212 -8.19 -17.30 22.90
C MET A 212 -8.74 -17.01 21.49
N GLY A 213 -8.19 -17.66 20.45
CA GLY A 213 -8.18 -17.27 19.04
C GLY A 213 -9.48 -17.36 18.23
N GLU A 214 -10.65 -17.38 18.86
CA GLU A 214 -11.87 -17.07 18.14
C GLU A 214 -12.16 -15.57 18.25
N VAL A 215 -12.36 -14.92 17.10
CA VAL A 215 -12.68 -13.48 16.99
C VAL A 215 -13.84 -13.11 17.92
N ASP A 216 -14.77 -14.02 18.18
CA ASP A 216 -15.91 -13.82 19.08
C ASP A 216 -15.53 -13.61 20.55
N GLN A 217 -14.45 -14.26 21.01
CA GLN A 217 -13.93 -14.06 22.36
C GLN A 217 -13.27 -12.67 22.48
N LEU A 218 -12.58 -12.22 21.44
CA LEU A 218 -12.01 -10.86 21.38
C LEU A 218 -13.10 -9.80 21.27
N ARG A 219 -14.16 -10.05 20.49
CA ARG A 219 -15.36 -9.20 20.44
C ARG A 219 -15.99 -9.07 21.83
N LYS A 220 -16.11 -10.19 22.56
CA LYS A 220 -16.65 -10.20 23.93
C LYS A 220 -15.78 -9.39 24.89
N ASP A 221 -14.47 -9.62 24.90
CA ASP A 221 -13.54 -8.85 25.74
C ASP A 221 -13.61 -7.34 25.44
N PHE A 222 -13.62 -6.98 24.15
CA PHE A 222 -13.72 -5.58 23.76
C PHE A 222 -15.05 -4.94 24.20
N ARG A 223 -16.18 -5.63 24.00
CA ARG A 223 -17.50 -5.15 24.48
C ARG A 223 -17.51 -4.99 26.00
N ASP A 224 -16.97 -5.96 26.74
CA ASP A 224 -16.89 -5.89 28.20
C ASP A 224 -16.05 -4.67 28.66
N ARG A 225 -14.93 -4.37 27.98
CA ARG A 225 -14.12 -3.17 28.25
C ARG A 225 -14.89 -1.89 27.93
N ARG A 226 -15.52 -1.84 26.75
CA ARG A 226 -16.34 -0.70 26.31
C ARG A 226 -17.45 -0.39 27.30
N ASP A 227 -18.24 -1.40 27.65
CA ASP A 227 -19.46 -1.26 28.44
C ASP A 227 -19.16 -0.92 29.91
N LYS A 228 -17.98 -1.33 30.40
CA LYS A 228 -17.46 -0.95 31.74
C LYS A 228 -16.74 0.42 31.75
N GLY A 229 -16.67 1.12 30.62
CA GLY A 229 -15.95 2.40 30.51
C GLY A 229 -14.42 2.25 30.61
N GLY A 230 -13.89 1.07 30.31
CA GLY A 230 -12.45 0.75 30.37
C GLY A 230 -11.64 1.20 29.15
N LEU A 231 -12.28 1.76 28.12
CA LEU A 231 -11.57 2.32 26.97
C LEU A 231 -10.92 3.66 27.34
N LYS A 232 -9.68 3.87 26.89
CA LYS A 232 -9.00 5.17 27.03
C LYS A 232 -9.80 6.27 26.30
N PRO A 233 -9.83 7.51 26.82
CA PRO A 233 -10.48 8.62 26.15
C PRO A 233 -10.04 8.75 24.69
N GLY A 234 -11.00 8.90 23.78
CA GLY A 234 -10.74 9.09 22.34
C GLY A 234 -10.45 7.83 21.52
N VAL A 235 -10.29 6.67 22.16
CA VAL A 235 -10.26 5.38 21.46
C VAL A 235 -11.65 5.05 20.89
N LEU A 236 -11.71 4.58 19.64
CA LEU A 236 -12.97 4.22 19.00
C LEU A 236 -13.63 3.02 19.71
N SER A 237 -14.95 3.12 19.90
CA SER A 237 -15.76 2.10 20.59
C SER A 237 -16.60 1.23 19.67
N ASN A 238 -16.60 1.52 18.37
CA ASN A 238 -17.34 0.82 17.33
C ASN A 238 -16.44 -0.05 16.42
N VAL A 239 -15.14 -0.11 16.71
CA VAL A 239 -14.17 -0.94 15.98
C VAL A 239 -12.98 -1.24 16.89
N PHE A 240 -12.40 -2.43 16.73
CA PHE A 240 -11.07 -2.73 17.25
C PHE A 240 -10.24 -3.40 16.18
N ILE A 241 -8.92 -3.41 16.38
CA ILE A 241 -7.98 -3.96 15.40
C ILE A 241 -7.41 -5.28 15.94
N ILE A 242 -7.34 -6.30 15.10
CA ILE A 242 -6.56 -7.51 15.34
C ILE A 242 -5.37 -7.49 14.39
N VAL A 243 -4.17 -7.69 14.92
CA VAL A 243 -2.97 -7.89 14.13
C VAL A 243 -2.62 -9.38 14.14
N PRO A 244 -2.99 -10.13 13.10
CA PRO A 244 -2.74 -11.57 13.07
C PRO A 244 -1.28 -11.86 12.68
N THR A 245 -0.81 -13.09 12.87
CA THR A 245 0.55 -13.52 12.48
C THR A 245 0.85 -13.27 11.00
N GLU A 246 -0.16 -13.36 10.15
CA GLU A 246 -0.09 -13.11 8.72
C GLU A 246 0.25 -11.64 8.41
N CYS A 247 -0.05 -10.70 9.32
CA CYS A 247 0.41 -9.32 9.18
C CYS A 247 1.94 -9.24 9.20
N ARG A 248 2.56 -9.89 10.19
CA ARG A 248 4.02 -9.98 10.32
C ARG A 248 4.61 -10.66 9.10
N ASP A 249 4.03 -11.77 8.66
CA ASP A 249 4.56 -12.53 7.52
C ASP A 249 4.44 -11.73 6.21
N THR A 250 3.34 -10.98 6.02
CA THR A 250 3.18 -10.09 4.86
C THR A 250 4.21 -8.94 4.89
N TYR A 251 4.53 -8.41 6.08
CA TYR A 251 5.57 -7.39 6.22
C TYR A 251 6.96 -7.92 5.81
N LEU A 252 7.27 -9.17 6.16
CA LEU A 252 8.56 -9.79 5.82
C LEU A 252 8.72 -10.12 4.33
N ARG A 253 7.61 -10.33 3.60
CA ARG A 253 7.61 -10.73 2.18
C ARG A 253 7.87 -9.58 1.18
N GLU A 254 8.42 -8.46 1.62
CA GLU A 254 8.70 -7.26 0.80
C GLU A 254 7.50 -6.61 0.08
N ASP A 255 6.29 -7.14 0.25
CA ASP A 255 5.04 -6.55 -0.28
C ASP A 255 4.76 -5.16 0.32
N ARG A 256 5.49 -4.75 1.38
CA ARG A 256 5.46 -3.45 2.07
C ARG A 256 4.09 -2.97 2.57
N TYR A 257 3.04 -3.79 2.44
CA TYR A 257 1.70 -3.45 2.90
C TYR A 257 1.30 -4.35 4.08
N ALA A 258 1.91 -4.08 5.24
CA ALA A 258 1.40 -4.63 6.50
C ALA A 258 -0.08 -4.26 6.67
N TRP A 259 -0.88 -5.24 7.08
CA TRP A 259 -2.32 -5.13 7.15
C TRP A 259 -2.84 -5.72 8.46
N ALA A 260 -3.97 -5.21 8.93
CA ALA A 260 -4.64 -5.71 10.10
C ALA A 260 -6.12 -5.97 9.79
N TRP A 261 -6.78 -6.74 10.64
CA TRP A 261 -8.23 -6.85 10.61
C TRP A 261 -8.83 -5.75 11.46
N ALA A 262 -9.67 -4.90 10.87
CA ALA A 262 -10.65 -4.14 11.61
C ALA A 262 -11.87 -5.02 11.88
N ILE A 263 -12.34 -5.04 13.12
CA ILE A 263 -13.40 -5.93 13.59
C ILE A 263 -14.59 -5.10 14.06
N ASP A 264 -15.78 -5.47 13.60
CA ASP A 264 -17.04 -5.00 14.15
C ASP A 264 -17.28 -5.74 15.49
N PRO A 265 -17.24 -5.02 16.63
CA PRO A 265 -17.45 -5.63 17.93
C PRO A 265 -18.89 -6.08 18.13
N ASP A 266 -19.86 -5.56 17.38
CA ASP A 266 -21.29 -5.81 17.53
C ASP A 266 -21.83 -6.76 16.44
N TRP A 267 -20.94 -7.36 15.63
CA TRP A 267 -21.31 -8.42 14.69
C TRP A 267 -21.94 -9.61 15.43
N SER A 268 -23.12 -10.03 14.96
CA SER A 268 -24.00 -10.97 15.68
C SER A 268 -24.18 -12.31 14.98
N LEU A 269 -23.76 -12.45 13.72
CA LEU A 269 -23.89 -13.70 12.98
C LEU A 269 -22.70 -14.62 13.28
N PRO A 270 -22.92 -15.96 13.38
CA PRO A 270 -21.85 -16.93 13.59
C PRO A 270 -20.94 -17.11 12.35
N GLY A 271 -21.24 -16.41 11.26
CA GLY A 271 -20.49 -16.47 10.01
C GLY A 271 -20.83 -15.28 9.10
N PRO A 272 -20.42 -15.36 7.82
CA PRO A 272 -20.74 -14.33 6.84
C PRO A 272 -22.24 -14.15 6.62
N ASP A 273 -22.67 -12.93 6.31
CA ASP A 273 -24.02 -12.66 5.83
C ASP A 273 -24.22 -13.08 4.37
N ALA A 274 -25.39 -12.78 3.81
CA ALA A 274 -25.74 -13.11 2.42
C ALA A 274 -24.80 -12.50 1.38
N ASN A 275 -24.13 -11.39 1.72
CA ASN A 275 -23.17 -10.73 0.83
C ASN A 275 -21.75 -11.28 1.02
N GLY A 276 -21.48 -12.05 2.07
CA GLY A 276 -20.16 -12.58 2.41
C GLY A 276 -19.40 -11.75 3.45
N TYR A 277 -20.03 -10.72 4.02
CA TYR A 277 -19.43 -9.93 5.10
C TYR A 277 -19.56 -10.67 6.44
N ASP A 278 -18.47 -10.80 7.20
CA ASP A 278 -18.42 -11.57 8.46
C ASP A 278 -18.04 -10.72 9.68
N GLY A 279 -18.24 -9.41 9.59
CA GLY A 279 -17.88 -8.46 10.63
C GLY A 279 -16.40 -8.08 10.63
N ARG A 280 -15.65 -8.33 9.54
CA ARG A 280 -14.22 -8.03 9.43
C ARG A 280 -13.87 -7.31 8.13
N VAL A 281 -12.94 -6.37 8.22
CA VAL A 281 -12.38 -5.67 7.05
C VAL A 281 -10.87 -5.65 7.13
N LYS A 282 -10.22 -6.04 6.03
CA LYS A 282 -8.77 -5.95 5.89
C LYS A 282 -8.37 -4.50 5.63
N VAL A 283 -7.54 -3.93 6.49
CA VAL A 283 -7.06 -2.54 6.38
C VAL A 283 -5.54 -2.48 6.45
N THR A 284 -4.91 -1.62 5.66
CA THR A 284 -3.46 -1.42 5.75
C THR A 284 -3.13 -0.47 6.90
N TRP A 285 -1.91 -0.57 7.44
CA TRP A 285 -1.51 0.26 8.58
C TRP A 285 -1.56 1.75 8.28
N ALA A 286 -1.18 2.14 7.06
CA ALA A 286 -1.25 3.53 6.59
C ALA A 286 -2.69 4.07 6.53
N GLN A 287 -3.70 3.20 6.40
CA GLN A 287 -5.11 3.60 6.33
C GLN A 287 -5.71 3.88 7.70
N LEU A 288 -5.28 3.15 8.73
CA LEU A 288 -5.87 3.19 10.08
C LEU A 288 -5.99 4.61 10.63
N PHE A 289 -4.95 5.43 10.49
CA PHE A 289 -4.88 6.77 11.10
C PHE A 289 -5.21 7.91 10.12
N ASN A 290 -5.80 7.60 8.97
CA ASN A 290 -6.26 8.57 7.99
C ASN A 290 -7.78 8.45 7.79
N LYS A 291 -8.22 8.19 6.55
CA LYS A 291 -9.63 8.14 6.16
C LYS A 291 -10.42 7.07 6.92
N PHE A 292 -9.79 5.98 7.35
CA PHE A 292 -10.47 4.95 8.13
C PHE A 292 -10.93 5.48 9.50
N TYR A 293 -10.05 6.20 10.20
CA TYR A 293 -10.42 6.83 11.48
C TYR A 293 -11.52 7.89 11.29
N ASP A 294 -11.42 8.73 10.26
CA ASP A 294 -12.45 9.73 9.93
C ASP A 294 -13.85 9.08 9.81
N LEU A 295 -13.96 8.07 8.95
CA LEU A 295 -15.21 7.38 8.66
C LEU A 295 -15.84 6.74 9.90
N LEU A 296 -15.02 6.06 10.72
CA LEU A 296 -15.53 5.37 11.90
C LEU A 296 -15.75 6.31 13.10
N SER A 297 -14.95 7.37 13.25
CA SER A 297 -15.10 8.36 14.32
C SER A 297 -16.28 9.31 14.09
N THR A 298 -16.65 9.56 12.84
CA THR A 298 -17.85 10.33 12.47
C THR A 298 -19.11 9.49 12.50
N LYS A 299 -18.99 8.15 12.50
CA LYS A 299 -20.11 7.20 12.37
C LYS A 299 -20.95 7.47 11.11
N LYS A 300 -20.35 8.10 10.09
CA LYS A 300 -21.00 8.37 8.79
C LYS A 300 -21.25 7.08 8.01
N VAL A 301 -20.44 6.06 8.28
CA VAL A 301 -20.50 4.75 7.63
C VAL A 301 -20.26 3.65 8.68
N THR A 302 -20.76 2.46 8.38
CA THR A 302 -20.48 1.23 9.13
C THR A 302 -19.24 0.54 8.58
N LEU A 303 -18.72 -0.44 9.34
CA LEU A 303 -17.62 -1.26 8.85
C LEU A 303 -18.03 -2.11 7.63
N LYS A 304 -19.31 -2.49 7.53
CA LYS A 304 -19.88 -3.16 6.36
C LYS A 304 -19.87 -2.28 5.11
N ASP A 305 -20.24 -1.00 5.23
CA ASP A 305 -20.22 -0.08 4.08
C ASP A 305 -18.79 0.06 3.50
N ILE A 306 -17.77 0.07 4.37
CA ILE A 306 -16.35 0.07 3.97
C ILE A 306 -15.98 -1.24 3.27
N TRP A 307 -16.46 -2.37 3.78
CA TRP A 307 -16.23 -3.68 3.17
C TRP A 307 -16.82 -3.78 1.76
N GLU A 308 -18.09 -3.40 1.61
CA GLU A 308 -18.82 -3.49 0.33
C GLU A 308 -18.13 -2.65 -0.75
N GLU A 309 -17.67 -1.46 -0.38
CA GLU A 309 -16.90 -0.64 -1.29
C GLU A 309 -15.57 -1.28 -1.71
N PHE A 310 -14.80 -1.81 -0.74
CA PHE A 310 -13.52 -2.44 -1.07
C PHE A 310 -13.73 -3.63 -2.01
N HIS A 311 -14.79 -4.40 -1.80
CA HIS A 311 -15.17 -5.47 -2.72
C HIS A 311 -15.54 -4.92 -4.11
N GLU A 312 -16.38 -3.88 -4.20
CA GLU A 312 -16.75 -3.29 -5.50
C GLU A 312 -15.53 -2.73 -6.26
N VAL A 313 -14.59 -2.11 -5.55
CA VAL A 313 -13.34 -1.57 -6.14
C VAL A 313 -12.42 -2.70 -6.57
N ASN A 314 -12.28 -3.75 -5.76
CA ASN A 314 -11.40 -4.88 -6.06
C ASN A 314 -11.93 -5.77 -7.19
N GLU A 315 -13.26 -5.92 -7.35
CA GLU A 315 -13.84 -6.62 -8.50
C GLU A 315 -13.51 -5.95 -9.83
N LYS A 316 -13.27 -4.64 -9.82
CA LYS A 316 -13.06 -3.82 -11.02
C LYS A 316 -11.59 -3.50 -11.28
N SER A 317 -10.70 -3.89 -10.38
CA SER A 317 -9.27 -3.56 -10.45
C SER A 317 -8.44 -4.80 -10.78
N PRO A 318 -7.49 -4.74 -11.75
CA PRO A 318 -6.62 -5.86 -12.09
C PRO A 318 -5.64 -6.23 -10.97
N GLU A 319 -5.39 -5.30 -10.04
CA GLU A 319 -4.68 -5.54 -8.78
C GLU A 319 -5.57 -5.13 -7.61
N PRO A 320 -5.62 -5.90 -6.50
CA PRO A 320 -6.35 -5.50 -5.30
C PRO A 320 -5.69 -4.24 -4.73
N LEU A 321 -6.24 -3.09 -5.08
CA LEU A 321 -5.78 -1.82 -4.56
C LEU A 321 -6.29 -1.71 -3.11
N PRO A 322 -5.49 -1.11 -2.20
CA PRO A 322 -6.03 -0.62 -0.95
C PRO A 322 -7.11 0.42 -1.31
N GLY A 323 -8.40 0.03 -1.28
CA GLY A 323 -9.54 0.55 -2.08
C GLY A 323 -9.90 2.04 -1.98
N TRP A 324 -9.07 2.88 -1.36
CA TRP A 324 -9.39 4.28 -1.07
C TRP A 324 -9.10 5.27 -2.18
N LEU A 325 -8.25 4.95 -3.17
CA LEU A 325 -8.01 5.87 -4.30
C LEU A 325 -9.25 6.03 -5.19
N SER A 326 -10.16 5.04 -5.16
CA SER A 326 -11.35 4.95 -6.03
C SER A 326 -12.69 4.91 -5.27
N THR A 327 -12.64 5.22 -3.98
CA THR A 327 -13.76 5.24 -3.02
C THR A 327 -14.99 6.04 -3.49
N LYS A 328 -16.20 5.46 -3.35
CA LYS A 328 -17.52 6.08 -3.55
C LYS A 328 -18.21 6.46 -2.23
N LEU A 329 -17.77 5.88 -1.11
CA LEU A 329 -18.11 6.24 0.25
C LEU A 329 -17.98 7.74 0.37
N PRO A 330 -18.85 8.39 1.17
CA PRO A 330 -18.98 9.83 1.22
C PRO A 330 -17.61 10.48 1.04
N LYS A 331 -17.37 10.92 -0.19
CA LYS A 331 -16.33 11.91 -0.40
C LYS A 331 -16.81 13.06 0.46
N VAL A 332 -15.91 13.74 1.15
CA VAL A 332 -16.27 15.05 1.69
C VAL A 332 -16.68 15.86 0.45
N VAL A 333 -17.98 15.91 0.14
CA VAL A 333 -18.51 16.62 -1.01
C VAL A 333 -18.59 18.04 -0.51
N TRP A 334 -17.51 18.76 -0.73
CA TRP A 334 -17.49 20.17 -0.41
C TRP A 334 -18.54 20.90 -1.27
N PRO A 335 -19.26 21.89 -0.73
CA PRO A 335 -19.33 22.28 0.68
C PRO A 335 -20.41 21.45 1.41
N ASP A 336 -20.10 20.87 2.57
CA ASP A 336 -21.16 20.41 3.46
C ASP A 336 -21.82 21.67 4.05
N ASN A 337 -23.14 21.79 3.84
CA ASN A 337 -24.03 22.68 4.60
C ASN A 337 -24.31 22.08 5.97
#